data_AF-A0AAN5XRT8-F1
#
_entry.id   AF-A0AAN5XRT8-F1
#
_cell.length_a   1.000
_cell.length_b   1.000
_cell.length_c   1.000
_cell.angle_alpha   90.00
_cell.angle_beta   90.00
_cell.angle_gamma   90.00
#
_symmetry.space_group_name_H-M   'P 1'
#
loop_
_entity.id
_entity.type
_entity.pdbx_description
1 polymer ?
#
loop_
_entity_poly.entity_id
_entity_poly.type
_entity_poly.pdbx_seq_one_letter_code
_entity_poly.pdbx_strand_id
1 'polypeptide(L)'
;MRISEESHLQATIKDMKQFEDRLQQLSLKIYPSDALRDFVKIELLPILKDFQQMLLLQMESLNNGTSQNVSPEIKATINFWWSGNLQSLANVISNADLKSSPFEIMGIFKKMISKIDAEDFEIITSPTNDLNFTFREIWQQIKIIIENLMGEPRETNKKLIELTFPAQHKDNIFLSGIFAHEIGHYFDRNKNIWSNIFTRVAVPGNNYIQQLKPFFKRHDNIPIDDAEVLAILNNSVLGAWIREAIADCVAVYLLGPAFIFSSQELLISVLGRTYILTNNIIDSPAPTHPRHGLRLRFQLETLKSLQLYDALPATIQTILDEIKFDWENANVHYDQVVLNDQMYSFLLNDNSYRLLEELWRQCLPYVQQEVSSLIGPNVMTTLHIEEAEVLASERIRWLVPPNEINGQFANAQAIINSGWFAKLLYTNEILSLVNRTQQPESEYELTDIINGLLKYAIHASPIHERW
;
A
#
# COMPACT_ATOMS: atom_id res chain seq x y z
N MET A 1 -23.00 37.21 -5.00
CA MET A 1 -22.72 37.94 -6.26
C MET A 1 -22.52 36.88 -7.34
N ARG A 2 -23.39 36.79 -8.36
CA ARG A 2 -23.22 35.81 -9.44
C ARG A 2 -22.14 36.33 -10.40
N ILE A 3 -21.03 35.62 -10.53
CA ILE A 3 -20.00 35.90 -11.53
C ILE A 3 -20.61 35.59 -12.91
N SER A 4 -20.39 36.43 -13.92
CA SER A 4 -20.85 36.13 -15.28
C SER A 4 -20.10 34.91 -15.85
N GLU A 5 -20.72 34.16 -16.76
CA GLU A 5 -20.06 33.00 -17.39
C GLU A 5 -18.73 33.39 -18.05
N GLU A 6 -18.68 34.58 -18.68
CA GLU A 6 -17.48 35.13 -19.29
C GLU A 6 -16.37 35.44 -18.27
N SER A 7 -16.70 36.08 -17.15
CA SER A 7 -15.72 36.35 -16.09
C SER A 7 -15.20 35.07 -15.44
N HIS A 8 -16.04 34.04 -15.31
CA HIS A 8 -15.61 32.73 -14.80
C HIS A 8 -14.67 32.00 -15.79
N LEU A 9 -14.95 32.08 -17.09
CA LEU A 9 -14.11 31.53 -18.14
C LEU A 9 -12.73 32.21 -18.16
N GLN A 10 -12.70 33.54 -18.12
CA GLN A 10 -11.45 34.33 -18.04
C GLN A 10 -10.62 33.99 -16.80
N ALA A 11 -11.27 33.86 -15.64
CA ALA A 11 -10.60 33.47 -14.40
C ALA A 11 -9.99 32.07 -14.51
N THR A 12 -10.72 31.11 -15.10
CA THR A 12 -10.25 29.74 -15.30
C THR A 12 -9.05 29.68 -16.25
N ILE A 13 -9.09 30.41 -17.38
CA ILE A 13 -7.95 30.49 -18.31
C ILE A 13 -6.72 31.09 -17.62
N LYS A 14 -6.91 32.14 -16.81
CA LYS A 14 -5.80 32.76 -16.07
C LYS A 14 -5.16 31.79 -15.07
N ASP A 15 -5.97 31.04 -14.33
CA ASP A 15 -5.51 30.03 -13.38
C ASP A 15 -4.74 28.90 -14.09
N MET A 16 -5.26 28.41 -15.23
CA MET A 16 -4.58 27.42 -16.08
C MET A 16 -3.21 27.92 -16.56
N LYS A 17 -3.07 29.19 -16.92
CA LYS A 17 -1.77 29.76 -17.31
C LYS A 17 -0.76 29.79 -16.15
N GLN A 18 -1.20 30.14 -14.95
CA GLN A 18 -0.34 30.09 -13.76
C GLN A 18 0.10 28.65 -13.44
N PHE A 19 -0.79 27.68 -13.64
CA PHE A 19 -0.46 26.28 -13.49
C PHE A 19 0.48 25.76 -14.59
N GLU A 20 0.40 26.29 -15.81
CA GLU A 20 1.34 25.96 -16.89
C GLU A 20 2.78 26.29 -16.48
N ASP A 21 3.02 27.46 -15.88
CA ASP A 21 4.34 27.83 -15.35
C ASP A 21 4.85 26.81 -14.33
N ARG A 22 3.95 26.31 -13.46
CA ARG A 22 4.28 25.24 -12.50
C ARG A 22 4.64 23.94 -13.21
N LEU A 23 3.88 23.51 -14.21
CA LEU A 23 4.19 22.30 -14.98
C LEU A 23 5.52 22.45 -15.75
N GLN A 24 5.80 23.63 -16.30
CA GLN A 24 7.08 23.92 -16.95
C GLN A 24 8.24 23.79 -15.96
N GLN A 25 8.11 24.32 -14.74
CA GLN A 25 9.11 24.12 -13.68
C GLN A 25 9.31 22.64 -13.33
N LEU A 26 8.21 21.88 -13.19
CA LEU A 26 8.29 20.43 -12.94
C LEU A 26 8.98 19.70 -14.10
N SER A 27 8.73 20.10 -15.34
CA SER A 27 9.39 19.50 -16.52
C SER A 27 10.91 19.70 -16.58
N LEU A 28 11.44 20.62 -15.76
CA LEU A 28 12.87 20.91 -15.63
C LEU A 28 13.47 20.33 -14.34
N LYS A 29 12.64 19.83 -13.42
CA LYS A 29 13.09 19.21 -12.17
C LYS A 29 13.79 17.87 -12.47
N ILE A 30 14.80 17.56 -11.66
CA ILE A 30 15.48 16.25 -11.69
C ILE A 30 14.71 15.27 -10.81
N TYR A 31 14.40 14.10 -11.38
CA TYR A 31 13.64 13.04 -10.73
C TYR A 31 14.45 11.75 -10.62
N PRO A 32 14.03 10.81 -9.74
CA PRO A 32 14.50 9.42 -9.73
C PRO A 32 14.45 8.72 -11.09
N SER A 33 13.45 9.06 -11.90
CA SER A 33 13.15 8.45 -13.20
C SER A 33 12.81 9.53 -14.21
N ASP A 34 13.36 9.42 -15.41
CA ASP A 34 13.03 10.29 -16.54
C ASP A 34 11.54 10.19 -16.92
N ALA A 35 10.88 9.07 -16.59
CA ALA A 35 9.47 8.85 -16.87
C ALA A 35 8.56 9.95 -16.29
N LEU A 36 8.90 10.53 -15.13
CA LEU A 36 8.10 11.60 -14.53
C LEU A 36 8.25 12.92 -15.28
N ARG A 37 9.48 13.23 -15.71
CA ARG A 37 9.74 14.39 -16.55
C ARG A 37 9.00 14.26 -17.88
N ASP A 38 9.08 13.10 -18.48
CA ASP A 38 8.46 12.80 -19.78
C ASP A 38 6.94 12.82 -19.65
N PHE A 39 6.37 12.29 -18.57
CA PHE A 39 4.95 12.38 -18.27
C PHE A 39 4.47 13.84 -18.15
N VAL A 40 5.21 14.72 -17.47
CA VAL A 40 4.86 16.15 -17.41
C VAL A 40 4.88 16.80 -18.79
N LYS A 41 5.89 16.47 -19.62
CA LYS A 41 6.10 17.09 -20.94
C LYS A 41 5.15 16.60 -22.01
N ILE A 42 4.92 15.29 -22.05
CA ILE A 42 4.20 14.61 -23.14
C ILE A 42 2.72 14.45 -22.78
N GLU A 43 2.37 14.42 -21.49
CA GLU A 43 1.00 14.19 -21.05
C GLU A 43 0.37 15.46 -20.44
N LEU A 44 0.87 15.91 -19.29
CA LEU A 44 0.20 16.96 -18.51
C LEU A 44 0.19 18.33 -19.20
N LEU A 45 1.31 18.74 -19.79
CA LEU A 45 1.40 20.01 -20.50
C LEU A 45 0.49 20.05 -21.75
N PRO A 46 0.47 19.02 -22.61
CA PRO A 46 -0.49 18.94 -23.71
C PRO A 46 -1.94 18.98 -23.26
N ILE A 47 -2.35 18.19 -22.27
CA ILE A 47 -3.71 18.22 -21.71
C ILE A 47 -4.11 19.64 -21.28
N LEU A 48 -3.21 20.33 -20.56
CA LEU A 48 -3.47 21.70 -20.12
C LEU A 48 -3.65 22.66 -21.30
N LYS A 49 -2.81 22.54 -22.33
CA LYS A 49 -2.89 23.37 -23.54
C LYS A 49 -4.17 23.12 -24.32
N ASP A 50 -4.57 21.87 -24.43
CA ASP A 50 -5.83 21.48 -25.07
C ASP A 50 -7.03 22.13 -24.37
N PHE A 51 -7.09 22.02 -23.03
CA PHE A 51 -8.14 22.67 -22.24
C PHE A 51 -8.12 24.19 -22.40
N GLN A 52 -6.93 24.82 -22.33
CA GLN A 52 -6.82 26.26 -22.56
C GLN A 52 -7.34 26.65 -23.95
N GLN A 53 -7.02 25.88 -24.99
CA GLN A 53 -7.48 26.14 -26.36
C GLN A 53 -9.00 26.01 -26.48
N MET A 54 -9.60 24.96 -25.90
CA MET A 54 -11.06 24.79 -25.85
C MET A 54 -11.74 26.01 -25.22
N LEU A 55 -11.23 26.47 -24.07
CA LEU A 55 -11.78 27.61 -23.35
C LEU A 55 -11.60 28.93 -24.11
N LEU A 56 -10.45 29.13 -24.77
CA LEU A 56 -10.17 30.31 -25.60
C LEU A 56 -11.10 30.40 -26.81
N LEU A 57 -11.34 29.29 -27.52
CA LEU A 57 -12.26 29.24 -28.66
C LEU A 57 -13.72 29.53 -28.24
N GLN A 58 -14.14 29.03 -27.08
CA GLN A 58 -15.44 29.34 -26.51
C GLN A 58 -15.56 30.83 -26.13
N MET A 59 -14.51 31.42 -25.58
CA MET A 59 -14.47 32.84 -25.22
C MET A 59 -14.56 33.73 -26.46
N GLU A 60 -13.81 33.40 -27.51
CA GLU A 60 -13.87 34.10 -28.79
C GLU A 60 -15.28 34.02 -29.41
N SER A 61 -15.92 32.85 -29.32
CA SER A 61 -17.29 32.66 -29.83
C SER A 61 -18.34 33.47 -29.07
N LEU A 62 -18.18 33.64 -27.75
CA LEU A 62 -19.04 34.50 -26.94
C LEU A 62 -18.83 35.98 -27.28
N ASN A 63 -17.56 36.40 -27.40
CA ASN A 63 -17.20 37.79 -27.70
C ASN A 63 -17.66 38.22 -29.11
N ASN A 64 -17.58 37.31 -30.08
CA ASN A 64 -18.02 37.54 -31.46
C ASN A 64 -19.55 37.35 -31.64
N GLY A 65 -20.27 36.96 -30.58
CA GLY A 65 -21.71 36.73 -30.61
C GLY A 65 -22.15 35.51 -31.42
N THR A 66 -21.22 34.62 -31.79
CA THR A 66 -21.51 33.37 -32.51
C THR A 66 -22.04 32.28 -31.59
N SER A 67 -21.83 32.40 -30.27
CA SER A 67 -22.53 31.63 -29.23
C SER A 67 -23.15 32.56 -28.19
N GLN A 68 -24.27 32.13 -27.60
CA GLN A 68 -24.94 32.85 -26.52
C GLN A 68 -24.63 32.29 -25.12
N ASN A 69 -24.16 31.04 -25.03
CA ASN A 69 -23.91 30.35 -23.77
C ASN A 69 -22.65 29.49 -23.85
N VAL A 70 -22.05 29.20 -22.70
CA VAL A 70 -20.96 28.22 -22.60
C VAL A 70 -21.50 26.80 -22.86
N SER A 71 -20.84 26.05 -23.75
CA SER A 71 -21.27 24.70 -24.11
C SER A 71 -21.17 23.70 -22.93
N PRO A 72 -21.94 22.60 -22.95
CA PRO A 72 -21.86 21.55 -21.94
C PRO A 72 -20.44 20.97 -21.78
N GLU A 73 -19.71 20.81 -22.88
CA GLU A 73 -18.34 20.28 -22.91
C GLU A 73 -17.36 21.23 -22.19
N ILE A 74 -17.50 22.54 -22.40
CA ILE A 74 -16.70 23.54 -21.70
C ILE A 74 -17.05 23.59 -20.22
N LYS A 75 -18.34 23.48 -19.87
CA LYS A 75 -18.76 23.37 -18.46
C LYS A 75 -18.15 22.14 -17.79
N ALA A 76 -18.14 21.00 -18.47
CA ALA A 76 -17.52 19.78 -17.98
C ALA A 76 -15.99 19.93 -17.82
N THR A 77 -15.32 20.58 -18.76
CA THR A 77 -13.88 20.90 -18.71
C THR A 77 -13.54 21.82 -17.53
N ILE A 78 -14.34 22.88 -17.32
CA ILE A 78 -14.21 23.78 -16.17
C ILE A 78 -14.42 23.03 -14.86
N ASN A 79 -15.47 22.20 -14.76
CA ASN A 79 -15.72 21.40 -13.57
C ASN A 79 -14.58 20.42 -13.28
N PHE A 80 -14.03 19.78 -14.32
CA PHE A 80 -12.87 18.92 -14.19
C PHE A 80 -11.65 19.70 -13.70
N TRP A 81 -11.38 20.88 -14.26
CA TRP A 81 -10.28 21.74 -13.82
C TRP A 81 -10.37 22.08 -12.32
N TRP A 82 -11.55 22.53 -11.89
CA TRP A 82 -11.79 22.93 -10.50
C TRP A 82 -11.94 21.74 -9.52
N SER A 83 -12.04 20.51 -10.02
CA SER A 83 -11.97 19.31 -9.17
C SER A 83 -10.60 19.10 -8.53
N GLY A 84 -9.55 19.74 -9.07
CA GLY A 84 -8.20 19.68 -8.50
C GLY A 84 -7.40 18.44 -8.92
N ASN A 85 -7.92 17.58 -9.80
CA ASN A 85 -7.28 16.31 -10.17
C ASN A 85 -5.87 16.50 -10.76
N LEU A 86 -5.69 17.41 -11.72
CA LEU A 86 -4.38 17.69 -12.33
C LEU A 86 -3.43 18.35 -11.33
N GLN A 87 -3.94 19.23 -10.48
CA GLN A 87 -3.18 19.94 -9.47
C GLN A 87 -2.68 18.99 -8.39
N SER A 88 -3.51 18.01 -7.99
CA SER A 88 -3.15 16.93 -7.07
C SER A 88 -2.02 16.07 -7.66
N LEU A 89 -2.16 15.64 -8.92
CA LEU A 89 -1.14 14.86 -9.62
C LEU A 89 0.20 15.62 -9.74
N ALA A 90 0.15 16.89 -10.12
CA ALA A 90 1.34 17.76 -10.15
C ALA A 90 1.95 17.95 -8.75
N ASN A 91 1.15 17.93 -7.69
CA ASN A 91 1.66 17.99 -6.32
C ASN A 91 2.41 16.72 -5.93
N VAL A 92 1.87 15.55 -6.27
CA VAL A 92 2.55 14.26 -6.07
C VAL A 92 3.89 14.24 -6.81
N ILE A 93 3.89 14.63 -8.10
CA ILE A 93 5.11 14.73 -8.90
C ILE A 93 6.08 15.76 -8.30
N SER A 94 5.59 16.89 -7.81
CA SER A 94 6.41 17.91 -7.15
C SER A 94 7.11 17.40 -5.90
N ASN A 95 6.48 16.51 -5.15
CA ASN A 95 7.02 15.93 -3.91
C ASN A 95 7.98 14.77 -4.15
N ALA A 96 7.98 14.18 -5.36
CA ALA A 96 8.97 13.20 -5.76
C ALA A 96 10.36 13.86 -5.77
N ASP A 97 11.14 13.62 -4.72
CA ASP A 97 12.47 14.20 -4.53
C ASP A 97 13.53 13.09 -4.39
N LEU A 98 14.69 13.35 -4.98
CA LEU A 98 15.85 12.48 -4.93
C LEU A 98 16.43 12.32 -3.51
N LYS A 99 16.12 13.22 -2.58
CA LYS A 99 16.68 13.15 -1.22
C LYS A 99 15.80 12.41 -0.22
N SER A 100 14.54 12.20 -0.60
CA SER A 100 13.52 11.65 0.28
C SER A 100 13.02 10.27 -0.13
N SER A 101 13.35 9.80 -1.34
CA SER A 101 12.93 8.47 -1.81
C SER A 101 13.78 7.34 -1.20
N PRO A 102 13.16 6.22 -0.75
CA PRO A 102 13.88 5.02 -0.33
C PRO A 102 14.39 4.21 -1.54
N PHE A 103 15.38 4.75 -2.26
CA PHE A 103 15.83 4.24 -3.57
C PHE A 103 16.15 2.75 -3.60
N GLU A 104 16.92 2.29 -2.62
CA GLU A 104 17.49 0.95 -2.59
C GLU A 104 16.36 -0.08 -2.62
N ILE A 105 15.38 0.08 -1.74
CA ILE A 105 14.28 -0.87 -1.63
C ILE A 105 13.24 -0.69 -2.75
N MET A 106 13.05 0.53 -3.26
CA MET A 106 12.15 0.75 -4.40
C MET A 106 12.60 0.01 -5.66
N GLY A 107 13.91 -0.10 -5.90
CA GLY A 107 14.44 -0.90 -7.00
C GLY A 107 14.03 -2.37 -6.90
N ILE A 108 14.08 -2.95 -5.69
CA ILE A 108 13.62 -4.32 -5.44
C ILE A 108 12.13 -4.46 -5.70
N PHE A 109 11.31 -3.58 -5.12
CA PHE A 109 9.87 -3.68 -5.27
C PHE A 109 9.41 -3.48 -6.72
N LYS A 110 10.02 -2.56 -7.47
CA LYS A 110 9.79 -2.44 -8.92
C LYS A 110 10.06 -3.76 -9.63
N LYS A 111 11.18 -4.43 -9.32
CA LYS A 111 11.53 -5.73 -9.92
C LYS A 111 10.54 -6.83 -9.50
N MET A 112 10.11 -6.86 -8.23
CA MET A 112 9.12 -7.83 -7.74
C MET A 112 7.77 -7.65 -8.44
N ILE A 113 7.27 -6.42 -8.51
CA ILE A 113 6.00 -6.11 -9.17
C ILE A 113 6.09 -6.46 -10.66
N SER A 114 7.17 -6.08 -11.36
CA SER A 114 7.33 -6.35 -12.80
C SER A 114 7.34 -7.84 -13.16
N LYS A 115 7.68 -8.72 -12.20
CA LYS A 115 7.63 -10.17 -12.41
C LYS A 115 6.23 -10.77 -12.24
N ILE A 116 5.29 -10.02 -11.68
CA ILE A 116 3.90 -10.42 -11.42
C ILE A 116 2.95 -9.71 -12.38
N ASP A 117 3.17 -8.43 -12.60
CA ASP A 117 2.41 -7.58 -13.50
C ASP A 117 3.34 -7.04 -14.59
N ALA A 118 3.10 -7.48 -15.83
CA ALA A 118 3.92 -7.12 -16.98
C ALA A 118 3.58 -5.72 -17.56
N GLU A 119 2.58 -5.05 -16.98
CA GLU A 119 2.21 -3.69 -17.37
C GLU A 119 3.33 -2.69 -17.09
N ASP A 120 3.44 -1.66 -17.93
CA ASP A 120 4.42 -0.59 -17.75
C ASP A 120 3.95 0.36 -16.62
N PHE A 121 4.78 0.56 -15.60
CA PHE A 121 4.44 1.40 -14.46
C PHE A 121 5.64 2.22 -13.97
N GLU A 122 5.35 3.34 -13.30
CA GLU A 122 6.31 4.13 -12.55
C GLU A 122 5.83 4.31 -11.11
N ILE A 123 6.74 4.14 -10.15
CA ILE A 123 6.45 4.37 -8.73
C ILE A 123 6.98 5.75 -8.34
N ILE A 124 6.09 6.58 -7.80
CA ILE A 124 6.38 7.88 -7.24
C ILE A 124 6.36 7.76 -5.72
N THR A 125 7.46 8.11 -5.07
CA THR A 125 7.55 8.05 -3.61
C THR A 125 7.26 9.42 -3.01
N SER A 126 6.26 9.49 -2.13
CA SER A 126 5.78 10.70 -1.47
C SER A 126 5.93 10.57 0.05
N PRO A 127 7.01 11.07 0.66
CA PRO A 127 7.14 11.06 2.12
C PRO A 127 6.02 11.89 2.76
N THR A 128 5.49 11.44 3.89
CA THR A 128 4.46 12.13 4.67
C THR A 128 4.91 12.31 6.13
N ASN A 129 4.29 13.25 6.84
CA ASN A 129 4.52 13.39 8.29
C ASN A 129 3.61 12.46 9.11
N ASP A 130 2.69 11.77 8.45
CA ASP A 130 1.76 10.84 9.07
C ASP A 130 2.40 9.44 9.14
N LEU A 131 2.11 8.70 10.20
CA LEU A 131 2.50 7.30 10.35
C LEU A 131 1.60 6.40 9.48
N ASN A 132 1.63 6.60 8.17
CA ASN A 132 0.77 5.92 7.22
C ASN A 132 1.52 5.52 5.95
N PHE A 133 1.21 4.32 5.45
CA PHE A 133 1.72 3.78 4.21
C PHE A 133 0.54 3.64 3.24
N THR A 134 0.71 4.01 1.98
CA THR A 134 -0.31 3.77 0.94
C THR A 134 0.36 3.49 -0.38
N PHE A 135 -0.23 2.64 -1.22
CA PHE A 135 0.24 2.40 -2.58
C PHE A 135 -0.95 2.42 -3.54
N ARG A 136 -1.05 3.49 -4.34
CA ARG A 136 -2.24 3.79 -5.14
C ARG A 136 -1.91 4.17 -6.58
N GLU A 137 -2.63 3.61 -7.54
CA GLU A 137 -2.62 4.10 -8.92
C GLU A 137 -3.36 5.45 -8.96
N ILE A 138 -2.73 6.48 -9.54
CA ILE A 138 -3.22 7.86 -9.50
C ILE A 138 -3.56 8.43 -10.88
N TRP A 139 -3.21 7.75 -11.98
CA TRP A 139 -3.33 8.31 -13.33
C TRP A 139 -4.51 7.74 -14.13
N GLN A 140 -4.72 6.43 -14.14
CA GLN A 140 -5.67 5.79 -15.06
C GLN A 140 -7.10 6.32 -14.93
N GLN A 141 -7.57 6.56 -13.69
CA GLN A 141 -8.91 7.12 -13.48
C GLN A 141 -9.05 8.54 -14.02
N ILE A 142 -7.99 9.34 -13.88
CA ILE A 142 -7.94 10.72 -14.41
C ILE A 142 -7.88 10.66 -15.94
N LYS A 143 -7.06 9.77 -16.51
CA LYS A 143 -6.94 9.52 -17.95
C LYS A 143 -8.29 9.23 -18.59
N ILE A 144 -9.06 8.28 -18.04
CA ILE A 144 -10.39 7.91 -18.57
C ILE A 144 -11.33 9.12 -18.61
N ILE A 145 -11.34 9.95 -17.56
CA ILE A 145 -12.18 11.16 -17.53
C ILE A 145 -11.75 12.14 -18.62
N ILE A 146 -10.45 12.36 -18.79
CA ILE A 146 -9.91 13.29 -19.79
C ILE A 146 -10.21 12.79 -21.21
N GLU A 147 -10.00 11.51 -21.50
CA GLU A 147 -10.30 10.91 -22.81
C GLU A 147 -11.80 11.05 -23.14
N ASN A 148 -12.68 10.86 -22.17
CA ASN A 148 -14.12 11.08 -22.35
C ASN A 148 -14.47 12.55 -22.61
N LEU A 149 -13.76 13.49 -21.98
CA LEU A 149 -13.97 14.93 -22.19
C LEU A 149 -13.46 15.41 -23.55
N MET A 150 -12.38 14.80 -24.05
CA MET A 150 -11.67 15.25 -25.24
C MET A 150 -11.97 14.44 -26.51
N GLY A 151 -12.52 13.24 -26.37
CA GLY A 151 -12.81 12.35 -27.50
C GLY A 151 -11.56 11.77 -28.17
N GLU A 152 -10.39 11.97 -27.59
CA GLU A 152 -9.10 11.49 -28.11
C GLU A 152 -8.39 10.62 -27.08
N PRO A 153 -7.83 9.47 -27.49
CA PRO A 153 -7.04 8.62 -26.60
C PRO A 153 -5.73 9.30 -26.22
N ARG A 154 -5.27 9.06 -24.99
CA ARG A 154 -3.99 9.59 -24.50
C ARG A 154 -2.85 8.61 -24.73
N GLU A 155 -1.69 9.17 -25.10
CA GLU A 155 -0.51 8.40 -25.51
C GLU A 155 0.07 7.55 -24.38
N THR A 156 0.10 8.06 -23.14
CA THR A 156 0.73 7.35 -22.03
C THR A 156 -0.19 6.24 -21.49
N ASN A 157 0.19 4.97 -21.74
CA ASN A 157 -0.43 3.79 -21.10
C ASN A 157 0.27 3.38 -19.79
N LYS A 158 1.38 4.05 -19.45
CA LYS A 158 2.13 3.81 -18.22
C LYS A 158 1.26 4.13 -17.00
N LYS A 159 1.15 3.18 -16.07
CA LYS A 159 0.53 3.39 -14.76
C LYS A 159 1.42 4.27 -13.89
N LEU A 160 0.83 5.25 -13.21
CA LEU A 160 1.56 6.01 -12.20
C LEU A 160 1.06 5.57 -10.83
N ILE A 161 1.97 5.07 -10.02
CA ILE A 161 1.66 4.55 -8.70
C ILE A 161 2.32 5.42 -7.65
N GLU A 162 1.54 6.05 -6.79
CA GLU A 162 2.06 6.76 -5.64
C GLU A 162 2.22 5.82 -4.45
N LEU A 163 3.44 5.76 -3.91
CA LEU A 163 3.75 5.18 -2.61
C LEU A 163 3.93 6.31 -1.59
N THR A 164 3.04 6.41 -0.62
CA THR A 164 3.24 7.29 0.55
C THR A 164 3.86 6.51 1.69
N PHE A 165 4.73 7.16 2.47
CA PHE A 165 5.35 6.55 3.64
C PHE A 165 5.81 7.61 4.64
N PRO A 166 5.95 7.27 5.94
CA PRO A 166 6.41 8.21 6.94
C PRO A 166 7.84 8.67 6.63
N ALA A 167 8.07 9.98 6.59
CA ALA A 167 9.36 10.57 6.23
C ALA A 167 10.51 10.07 7.12
N GLN A 168 10.21 9.82 8.40
CA GLN A 168 11.14 9.27 9.39
C GLN A 168 11.57 7.82 9.08
N HIS A 169 10.83 7.10 8.24
CA HIS A 169 11.11 5.72 7.86
C HIS A 169 11.81 5.59 6.51
N LYS A 170 12.17 6.71 5.85
CA LYS A 170 12.81 6.69 4.52
C LYS A 170 14.04 5.78 4.47
N ASP A 171 14.76 5.70 5.59
CA ASP A 171 16.04 5.03 5.71
C ASP A 171 15.95 3.68 6.41
N ASN A 172 14.75 3.27 6.83
CA ASN A 172 14.54 2.06 7.62
C ASN A 172 14.11 0.89 6.72
N ILE A 173 15.06 -0.01 6.42
CA ILE A 173 14.77 -1.21 5.61
C ILE A 173 13.90 -2.20 6.40
N PHE A 174 14.03 -2.26 7.72
CA PHE A 174 13.20 -3.16 8.52
C PHE A 174 11.72 -2.85 8.35
N LEU A 175 11.31 -1.58 8.29
CA LEU A 175 9.91 -1.22 8.06
C LEU A 175 9.48 -1.30 6.59
N SER A 176 10.39 -1.59 5.67
CA SER A 176 10.07 -1.70 4.25
C SER A 176 9.22 -2.92 3.91
N GLY A 177 9.12 -3.91 4.80
CA GLY A 177 8.19 -5.04 4.63
C GLY A 177 6.74 -4.60 4.51
N ILE A 178 6.38 -3.44 5.08
CA ILE A 178 5.04 -2.84 4.94
C ILE A 178 4.74 -2.50 3.49
N PHE A 179 5.73 -2.14 2.68
CA PHE A 179 5.51 -1.88 1.25
C PHE A 179 5.00 -3.11 0.50
N ALA A 180 5.39 -4.32 0.91
CA ALA A 180 4.86 -5.54 0.29
C ALA A 180 3.36 -5.73 0.57
N HIS A 181 2.88 -5.30 1.75
CA HIS A 181 1.45 -5.28 2.07
C HIS A 181 0.72 -4.28 1.17
N GLU A 182 1.24 -3.06 1.05
CA GLU A 182 0.64 -2.04 0.18
C GLU A 182 0.61 -2.44 -1.30
N ILE A 183 1.64 -3.15 -1.78
CA ILE A 183 1.66 -3.76 -3.12
C ILE A 183 0.52 -4.78 -3.29
N GLY A 184 0.18 -5.52 -2.23
CA GLY A 184 -0.96 -6.41 -2.23
C GLY A 184 -2.29 -5.70 -2.47
N HIS A 185 -2.49 -4.50 -1.92
CA HIS A 185 -3.66 -3.67 -2.26
C HIS A 185 -3.69 -3.25 -3.73
N TYR A 186 -2.54 -2.97 -4.32
CA TYR A 186 -2.46 -2.68 -5.76
C TYR A 186 -2.90 -3.86 -6.62
N PHE A 187 -2.44 -5.07 -6.30
CA PHE A 187 -2.85 -6.26 -7.05
C PHE A 187 -4.32 -6.57 -6.85
N ASP A 188 -4.82 -6.47 -5.63
CA ASP A 188 -6.24 -6.65 -5.33
C ASP A 188 -7.10 -5.70 -6.17
N ARG A 189 -6.78 -4.40 -6.15
CA ARG A 189 -7.56 -3.38 -6.87
C ARG A 189 -7.54 -3.59 -8.39
N ASN A 190 -6.40 -3.97 -8.95
CA ASN A 190 -6.25 -4.14 -10.40
C ASN A 190 -6.83 -5.45 -10.93
N LYS A 191 -6.86 -6.51 -10.11
CA LYS A 191 -7.34 -7.84 -10.52
C LYS A 191 -8.71 -8.19 -9.91
N ASN A 192 -9.26 -7.30 -9.06
CA ASN A 192 -10.54 -7.45 -8.37
C ASN A 192 -10.65 -8.76 -7.57
N ILE A 193 -9.57 -9.13 -6.87
CA ILE A 193 -9.44 -10.44 -6.20
C ILE A 193 -10.47 -10.57 -5.08
N TRP A 194 -10.60 -9.54 -4.23
CA TRP A 194 -11.52 -9.53 -3.10
C TRP A 194 -12.97 -9.77 -3.51
N SER A 195 -13.42 -9.18 -4.62
CA SER A 195 -14.80 -9.30 -5.10
C SER A 195 -15.09 -10.73 -5.55
N ASN A 196 -14.14 -11.36 -6.24
CA ASN A 196 -14.26 -12.77 -6.64
C ASN A 196 -14.38 -13.69 -5.42
N ILE A 197 -13.57 -13.45 -4.38
CA ILE A 197 -13.60 -14.22 -3.12
C ILE A 197 -14.92 -14.00 -2.39
N PHE A 198 -15.35 -12.74 -2.25
CA PHE A 198 -16.60 -12.38 -1.60
C PHE A 198 -17.79 -13.09 -2.27
N THR A 199 -17.86 -13.08 -3.60
CA THR A 199 -18.93 -13.75 -4.34
C THR A 199 -18.92 -15.27 -4.14
N ARG A 200 -17.76 -15.90 -3.99
CA ARG A 200 -17.66 -17.36 -3.75
C ARG A 200 -18.12 -17.76 -2.34
N VAL A 201 -17.87 -16.94 -1.33
CA VAL A 201 -18.09 -17.31 0.08
C VAL A 201 -19.39 -16.73 0.66
N ALA A 202 -19.67 -15.45 0.40
CA ALA A 202 -20.78 -14.75 1.05
C ALA A 202 -22.12 -14.95 0.33
N VAL A 203 -22.14 -15.22 -0.98
CA VAL A 203 -23.36 -15.29 -1.79
C VAL A 203 -24.09 -16.65 -1.71
N PRO A 204 -23.44 -17.82 -1.68
CA PRO A 204 -24.15 -19.10 -1.70
C PRO A 204 -24.79 -19.46 -0.35
N GLY A 205 -26.10 -19.20 -0.19
CA GLY A 205 -26.96 -19.83 0.84
C GLY A 205 -26.49 -19.69 2.30
N ASN A 206 -25.69 -18.66 2.59
CA ASN A 206 -24.95 -18.61 3.82
C ASN A 206 -25.84 -18.13 4.99
N ASN A 207 -25.98 -18.99 6.01
CA ASN A 207 -26.75 -18.68 7.23
C ASN A 207 -26.25 -17.41 7.94
N TYR A 208 -24.99 -16.99 7.73
CA TYR A 208 -24.47 -15.75 8.31
C TYR A 208 -25.23 -14.51 7.85
N ILE A 209 -25.78 -14.46 6.63
CA ILE A 209 -26.56 -13.31 6.17
C ILE A 209 -27.83 -13.16 7.00
N GLN A 210 -28.54 -14.26 7.28
CA GLN A 210 -29.71 -14.23 8.16
C GLN A 210 -29.36 -13.87 9.60
N GLN A 211 -28.18 -14.29 10.08
CA GLN A 211 -27.69 -13.93 11.42
C GLN A 211 -27.22 -12.47 11.51
N LEU A 212 -26.74 -11.90 10.40
CA LEU A 212 -26.26 -10.52 10.34
C LEU A 212 -27.39 -9.51 10.12
N LYS A 213 -28.46 -9.87 9.40
CA LYS A 213 -29.63 -9.02 9.12
C LYS A 213 -30.17 -8.20 10.31
N PRO A 214 -30.32 -8.77 11.54
CA PRO A 214 -30.83 -8.02 12.69
C PRO A 214 -30.00 -6.78 13.08
N PHE A 215 -28.76 -6.70 12.63
CA PHE A 215 -27.87 -5.56 12.88
C PHE A 215 -28.00 -4.45 11.84
N PHE A 216 -28.80 -4.64 10.79
CA PHE A 216 -29.05 -3.66 9.75
C PHE A 216 -30.43 -3.03 9.92
N LYS A 217 -30.55 -1.73 9.61
CA LYS A 217 -31.83 -1.02 9.58
C LYS A 217 -31.88 -0.08 8.39
N ARG A 218 -32.95 -0.14 7.60
CA ARG A 218 -33.27 0.90 6.62
C ARG A 218 -33.90 2.11 7.31
N HIS A 219 -33.60 3.30 6.82
CA HIS A 219 -34.13 4.55 7.38
C HIS A 219 -35.62 4.76 7.12
N ASP A 220 -36.18 4.08 6.12
CA ASP A 220 -37.61 4.08 5.78
C ASP A 220 -38.42 3.02 6.55
N ASN A 221 -37.80 2.31 7.50
CA ASN A 221 -38.38 1.21 8.29
C ASN A 221 -38.86 -0.01 7.48
N ILE A 222 -38.47 -0.14 6.21
CA ILE A 222 -38.68 -1.38 5.45
C ILE A 222 -37.62 -2.41 5.88
N PRO A 223 -37.95 -3.72 5.98
CA PRO A 223 -36.94 -4.74 6.22
C PRO A 223 -35.87 -4.73 5.12
N ILE A 224 -34.61 -4.79 5.51
CA ILE A 224 -33.49 -4.90 4.55
C ILE A 224 -33.52 -6.29 3.88
N ASP A 225 -33.30 -6.33 2.58
CA ASP A 225 -33.21 -7.59 1.84
C ASP A 225 -31.78 -8.19 1.87
N ASP A 226 -31.64 -9.44 1.41
CA ASP A 226 -30.34 -10.13 1.38
C ASP A 226 -29.33 -9.46 0.45
N ALA A 227 -29.78 -8.90 -0.68
CA ALA A 227 -28.90 -8.28 -1.67
C ALA A 227 -28.33 -6.96 -1.14
N GLU A 228 -29.14 -6.17 -0.44
CA GLU A 228 -28.74 -4.95 0.25
C GLU A 228 -27.70 -5.25 1.34
N VAL A 229 -27.91 -6.27 2.17
CA VAL A 229 -26.93 -6.70 3.18
C VAL A 229 -25.60 -7.09 2.52
N LEU A 230 -25.65 -7.91 1.47
CA LEU A 230 -24.46 -8.33 0.73
C LEU A 230 -23.71 -7.14 0.14
N ALA A 231 -24.42 -6.18 -0.46
CA ALA A 231 -23.81 -4.97 -1.01
C ALA A 231 -23.10 -4.14 0.07
N ILE A 232 -23.71 -3.97 1.25
CA ILE A 232 -23.10 -3.22 2.36
C ILE A 232 -21.86 -3.97 2.86
N LEU A 233 -21.95 -5.27 3.09
CA LEU A 233 -20.81 -6.08 3.56
C LEU A 233 -19.64 -6.06 2.57
N ASN A 234 -19.94 -6.14 1.28
CA ASN A 234 -18.96 -6.06 0.19
C ASN A 234 -18.27 -4.69 0.16
N ASN A 235 -19.02 -3.60 0.30
CA ASN A 235 -18.47 -2.26 0.12
C ASN A 235 -17.84 -1.66 1.40
N SER A 236 -18.16 -2.18 2.58
CA SER A 236 -17.68 -1.67 3.86
C SER A 236 -16.74 -2.66 4.55
N VAL A 237 -17.26 -3.50 5.46
CA VAL A 237 -16.47 -4.21 6.46
C VAL A 237 -15.82 -5.46 5.91
N LEU A 238 -16.61 -6.45 5.47
CA LEU A 238 -16.07 -7.73 5.04
C LEU A 238 -15.19 -7.59 3.79
N GLY A 239 -15.61 -6.76 2.83
CA GLY A 239 -14.78 -6.46 1.67
C GLY A 239 -13.44 -5.83 2.05
N ALA A 240 -13.42 -4.85 2.97
CA ALA A 240 -12.16 -4.29 3.47
C ALA A 240 -11.30 -5.35 4.16
N TRP A 241 -11.89 -6.18 5.02
CA TRP A 241 -11.15 -7.24 5.70
C TRP A 241 -10.57 -8.30 4.75
N ILE A 242 -11.29 -8.66 3.68
CA ILE A 242 -10.76 -9.55 2.65
C ILE A 242 -9.58 -8.89 1.93
N ARG A 243 -9.65 -7.59 1.64
CA ARG A 243 -8.53 -6.83 1.03
C ARG A 243 -7.29 -6.82 1.92
N GLU A 244 -7.46 -6.63 3.23
CA GLU A 244 -6.37 -6.76 4.21
C GLU A 244 -5.75 -8.15 4.20
N ALA A 245 -6.57 -9.21 4.13
CA ALA A 245 -6.08 -10.59 4.06
C ALA A 245 -5.28 -10.83 2.77
N ILE A 246 -5.75 -10.32 1.63
CA ILE A 246 -5.02 -10.42 0.35
C ILE A 246 -3.68 -9.70 0.46
N ALA A 247 -3.66 -8.50 1.03
CA ALA A 247 -2.45 -7.72 1.21
C ALA A 247 -1.43 -8.41 2.15
N ASP A 248 -1.89 -8.93 3.29
CA ASP A 248 -1.07 -9.73 4.20
C ASP A 248 -0.53 -10.99 3.52
N CYS A 249 -1.36 -11.69 2.76
CA CYS A 249 -0.97 -12.92 2.08
C CYS A 249 0.08 -12.64 0.99
N VAL A 250 -0.11 -11.59 0.17
CA VAL A 250 0.89 -11.15 -0.81
C VAL A 250 2.21 -10.82 -0.12
N ALA A 251 2.17 -10.09 0.99
CA ALA A 251 3.37 -9.70 1.72
C ALA A 251 4.12 -10.92 2.29
N VAL A 252 3.41 -11.91 2.85
CA VAL A 252 4.01 -13.18 3.31
C VAL A 252 4.58 -13.98 2.13
N TYR A 253 3.87 -14.07 1.01
CA TYR A 253 4.37 -14.76 -0.18
C TYR A 253 5.64 -14.11 -0.74
N LEU A 254 5.77 -12.79 -0.65
CA LEU A 254 6.93 -12.06 -1.19
C LEU A 254 8.10 -11.97 -0.21
N LEU A 255 7.86 -11.78 1.09
CA LEU A 255 8.91 -11.48 2.05
C LEU A 255 8.96 -12.43 3.25
N GLY A 256 7.98 -13.31 3.42
CA GLY A 256 7.94 -14.29 4.50
C GLY A 256 8.01 -13.64 5.89
N PRO A 257 8.87 -14.11 6.80
CA PRO A 257 8.90 -13.65 8.18
C PRO A 257 9.34 -12.19 8.32
N ALA A 258 10.12 -11.64 7.40
CA ALA A 258 10.48 -10.22 7.41
C ALA A 258 9.25 -9.31 7.42
N PHE A 259 8.19 -9.65 6.66
CA PHE A 259 6.94 -8.87 6.69
C PHE A 259 6.29 -8.92 8.07
N ILE A 260 6.22 -10.12 8.69
CA ILE A 260 5.60 -10.27 10.01
C ILE A 260 6.33 -9.39 11.02
N PHE A 261 7.66 -9.47 11.08
CA PHE A 261 8.44 -8.62 12.00
C PHE A 261 8.30 -7.13 11.71
N SER A 262 8.25 -6.73 10.44
CA SER A 262 7.97 -5.33 10.04
C SER A 262 6.62 -4.86 10.55
N SER A 263 5.59 -5.69 10.43
CA SER A 263 4.24 -5.38 10.89
C SER A 263 4.19 -5.24 12.41
N GLN A 264 4.88 -6.12 13.15
CA GLN A 264 4.94 -6.04 14.62
C GLN A 264 5.70 -4.80 15.10
N GLU A 265 6.83 -4.45 14.48
CA GLU A 265 7.59 -3.24 14.85
C GLU A 265 6.75 -1.96 14.60
N LEU A 266 6.00 -1.90 13.49
CA LEU A 266 5.07 -0.81 13.23
C LEU A 266 3.92 -0.77 14.25
N LEU A 267 3.32 -1.92 14.55
CA LEU A 267 2.21 -2.01 15.52
C LEU A 267 2.64 -1.61 16.92
N ILE A 268 3.82 -2.03 17.37
CA ILE A 268 4.40 -1.60 18.64
C ILE A 268 4.60 -0.08 18.65
N SER A 269 5.03 0.51 17.53
CA SER A 269 5.19 1.97 17.42
C SER A 269 3.86 2.73 17.56
N VAL A 270 2.74 2.13 17.13
CA VAL A 270 1.38 2.70 17.21
C VAL A 270 0.73 2.44 18.58
N LEU A 271 0.77 1.18 19.04
CA LEU A 271 0.09 0.69 20.23
C LEU A 271 0.93 0.84 21.51
N GLY A 272 2.24 1.05 21.37
CA GLY A 272 3.21 1.00 22.46
C GLY A 272 2.87 1.93 23.60
N ARG A 273 2.30 3.11 23.33
CA ARG A 273 1.81 4.01 24.38
C ARG A 273 0.74 3.37 25.25
N THR A 274 -0.22 2.68 24.64
CA THR A 274 -1.30 1.99 25.37
C THR A 274 -0.73 0.82 26.15
N TYR A 275 0.12 -0.01 25.52
CA TYR A 275 0.77 -1.13 26.19
C TYR A 275 1.60 -0.68 27.41
N ILE A 276 2.40 0.38 27.29
CA ILE A 276 3.20 0.94 28.39
C ILE A 276 2.30 1.39 29.56
N LEU A 277 1.12 1.93 29.27
CA LEU A 277 0.22 2.45 30.29
C LEU A 277 -0.63 1.36 30.98
N THR A 278 -1.04 0.33 30.24
CA THR A 278 -1.99 -0.69 30.72
C THR A 278 -1.34 -2.03 31.04
N ASN A 279 -0.07 -2.22 30.64
CA ASN A 279 0.64 -3.49 30.63
C ASN A 279 -0.14 -4.64 29.98
N ASN A 280 -1.02 -4.30 29.03
CA ASN A 280 -1.88 -5.24 28.32
C ASN A 280 -2.01 -4.82 26.85
N ILE A 281 -1.94 -5.79 25.94
CA ILE A 281 -2.26 -5.57 24.53
C ILE A 281 -3.78 -5.47 24.40
N ILE A 282 -4.26 -4.44 23.71
CA ILE A 282 -5.67 -4.29 23.36
C ILE A 282 -5.82 -4.69 21.89
N ASP A 283 -6.70 -5.64 21.61
CA ASP A 283 -6.96 -6.13 20.26
C ASP A 283 -8.41 -5.82 19.86
N SER A 284 -8.57 -4.79 19.01
CA SER A 284 -9.88 -4.30 18.60
C SER A 284 -10.02 -4.32 17.08
N PRO A 285 -11.17 -4.74 16.52
CA PRO A 285 -11.42 -4.60 15.10
C PRO A 285 -11.81 -3.16 14.76
N ALA A 286 -11.70 -2.82 13.50
CA ALA A 286 -12.23 -1.59 12.92
C ALA A 286 -13.08 -1.92 11.68
N PRO A 287 -13.95 -1.00 11.22
CA PRO A 287 -14.67 -1.18 9.96
C PRO A 287 -13.74 -1.48 8.77
N THR A 288 -12.52 -0.95 8.79
CA THR A 288 -11.54 -1.11 7.72
C THR A 288 -10.57 -2.28 7.93
N HIS A 289 -10.42 -2.79 9.17
CA HIS A 289 -9.40 -3.79 9.49
C HIS A 289 -9.92 -4.85 10.48
N PRO A 290 -9.66 -6.14 10.25
CA PRO A 290 -9.89 -7.15 11.28
C PRO A 290 -8.89 -6.96 12.42
N ARG A 291 -9.17 -7.60 13.56
CA ARG A 291 -8.26 -7.64 14.72
C ARG A 291 -6.86 -8.10 14.35
N HIS A 292 -5.84 -7.51 14.98
CA HIS A 292 -4.44 -7.79 14.69
C HIS A 292 -4.08 -9.24 15.03
N GLY A 293 -4.61 -9.79 16.13
CA GLY A 293 -4.39 -11.19 16.48
C GLY A 293 -4.91 -12.18 15.43
N LEU A 294 -6.01 -11.85 14.74
CA LEU A 294 -6.53 -12.68 13.64
C LEU A 294 -5.66 -12.61 12.40
N ARG A 295 -5.19 -11.40 12.06
CA ARG A 295 -4.27 -11.18 10.93
C ARG A 295 -2.97 -11.93 11.15
N LEU A 296 -2.35 -11.80 12.32
CA LEU A 296 -1.12 -12.51 12.67
C LEU A 296 -1.30 -14.03 12.56
N ARG A 297 -2.41 -14.57 13.09
CA ARG A 297 -2.70 -16.01 12.97
C ARG A 297 -2.72 -16.44 11.50
N PHE A 298 -3.42 -15.70 10.65
CA PHE A 298 -3.48 -15.99 9.21
C PHE A 298 -2.11 -15.87 8.52
N GLN A 299 -1.30 -14.89 8.90
CA GLN A 299 0.07 -14.73 8.40
C GLN A 299 0.96 -15.94 8.76
N LEU A 300 0.88 -16.41 10.01
CA LEU A 300 1.61 -17.60 10.48
C LEU A 300 1.12 -18.90 9.83
N GLU A 301 -0.20 -19.06 9.65
CA GLU A 301 -0.77 -20.18 8.90
C GLU A 301 -0.31 -20.16 7.44
N THR A 302 -0.20 -18.98 6.85
CA THR A 302 0.34 -18.80 5.49
C THR A 302 1.82 -19.21 5.43
N LEU A 303 2.67 -18.77 6.37
CA LEU A 303 4.06 -19.24 6.45
C LEU A 303 4.18 -20.76 6.56
N LYS A 304 3.32 -21.39 7.35
CA LYS A 304 3.28 -22.86 7.52
C LYS A 304 2.85 -23.55 6.22
N SER A 305 1.86 -23.02 5.53
CA SER A 305 1.41 -23.56 4.23
C SER A 305 2.51 -23.53 3.15
N LEU A 306 3.39 -22.54 3.23
CA LEU A 306 4.56 -22.41 2.36
C LEU A 306 5.79 -23.20 2.84
N GLN A 307 5.68 -23.96 3.95
CA GLN A 307 6.78 -24.67 4.60
C GLN A 307 7.93 -23.75 5.07
N LEU A 308 7.70 -22.43 5.12
CA LEU A 308 8.72 -21.46 5.52
C LEU A 308 8.91 -21.46 7.03
N TYR A 309 7.85 -21.68 7.81
CA TYR A 309 7.91 -21.67 9.27
C TYR A 309 8.86 -22.74 9.81
N ASP A 310 8.76 -23.96 9.30
CA ASP A 310 9.55 -25.11 9.78
C ASP A 310 11.03 -25.00 9.38
N ALA A 311 11.34 -24.21 8.35
CA ALA A 311 12.71 -23.91 7.91
C ALA A 311 13.38 -22.79 8.74
N LEU A 312 12.65 -22.10 9.63
CA LEU A 312 13.22 -21.01 10.43
C LEU A 312 14.19 -21.53 11.50
N PRO A 313 15.19 -20.74 11.91
CA PRO A 313 15.97 -21.03 13.11
C PRO A 313 15.05 -21.18 14.34
N ALA A 314 15.34 -22.14 15.22
CA ALA A 314 14.46 -22.47 16.36
C ALA A 314 14.16 -21.27 17.27
N THR A 315 15.13 -20.38 17.46
CA THR A 315 14.96 -19.13 18.23
C THR A 315 13.97 -18.18 17.55
N ILE A 316 14.00 -18.06 16.21
CA ILE A 316 13.04 -17.25 15.45
C ILE A 316 11.63 -17.84 15.56
N GLN A 317 11.49 -19.16 15.51
CA GLN A 317 10.19 -19.83 15.74
C GLN A 317 9.66 -19.51 17.14
N THR A 318 10.53 -19.58 18.16
CA THR A 318 10.16 -19.28 19.55
C THR A 318 9.65 -17.85 19.68
N ILE A 319 10.34 -16.87 19.07
CA ILE A 319 9.91 -15.47 19.06
C ILE A 319 8.54 -15.32 18.38
N LEU A 320 8.31 -15.97 17.24
CA LEU A 320 7.01 -15.91 16.56
C LEU A 320 5.89 -16.56 17.39
N ASP A 321 6.18 -17.67 18.07
CA ASP A 321 5.23 -18.32 18.98
C ASP A 321 4.93 -17.47 20.22
N GLU A 322 5.92 -16.74 20.76
CA GLU A 322 5.72 -15.77 21.84
C GLU A 322 4.83 -14.61 21.39
N ILE A 323 5.12 -13.99 20.25
CA ILE A 323 4.28 -12.92 19.68
C ILE A 323 2.85 -13.43 19.46
N LYS A 324 2.70 -14.64 18.92
CA LYS A 324 1.38 -15.26 18.74
C LYS A 324 0.67 -15.43 20.09
N PHE A 325 1.37 -15.96 21.09
CA PHE A 325 0.83 -16.15 22.43
C PHE A 325 0.35 -14.83 23.02
N ASP A 326 1.14 -13.76 22.91
CA ASP A 326 0.78 -12.43 23.41
C ASP A 326 -0.52 -11.91 22.79
N TRP A 327 -0.69 -12.06 21.47
CA TRP A 327 -1.92 -11.68 20.78
C TRP A 327 -3.12 -12.58 21.11
N GLU A 328 -2.90 -13.88 21.35
CA GLU A 328 -3.97 -14.79 21.77
C GLU A 328 -4.47 -14.53 23.20
N ASN A 329 -3.61 -13.93 24.03
CA ASN A 329 -3.94 -13.51 25.40
C ASN A 329 -4.26 -12.00 25.51
N ALA A 330 -4.32 -11.28 24.38
CA ALA A 330 -4.67 -9.86 24.37
C ALA A 330 -6.11 -9.62 24.85
N ASN A 331 -6.36 -8.45 25.44
CA ASN A 331 -7.70 -8.03 25.83
C ASN A 331 -8.47 -7.61 24.59
N VAL A 332 -9.37 -8.48 24.13
CA VAL A 332 -10.21 -8.21 22.97
C VAL A 332 -11.32 -7.23 23.32
N HIS A 333 -11.40 -6.13 22.59
CA HIS A 333 -12.42 -5.09 22.79
C HIS A 333 -13.21 -4.83 21.50
N TYR A 334 -14.54 -4.90 21.59
CA TYR A 334 -15.43 -4.65 20.45
C TYR A 334 -16.20 -3.35 20.68
N ASP A 335 -15.66 -2.26 20.12
CA ASP A 335 -16.33 -0.96 20.15
C ASP A 335 -17.65 -1.01 19.37
N GLN A 336 -18.69 -0.41 19.94
CA GLN A 336 -19.95 -0.27 19.23
C GLN A 336 -19.84 0.85 18.19
N VAL A 337 -19.96 0.51 16.91
CA VAL A 337 -19.88 1.46 15.79
C VAL A 337 -21.14 1.35 14.95
N VAL A 338 -21.70 2.49 14.53
CA VAL A 338 -22.81 2.51 13.57
C VAL A 338 -22.30 3.07 12.25
N LEU A 339 -22.27 2.23 11.22
CA LEU A 339 -22.00 2.65 9.85
C LEU A 339 -23.30 3.16 9.25
N ASN A 340 -23.34 4.45 8.91
CA ASN A 340 -24.50 5.07 8.28
C ASN A 340 -24.19 5.35 6.81
N ASP A 341 -25.09 4.94 5.93
CA ASP A 341 -25.18 5.40 4.55
C ASP A 341 -26.49 6.20 4.37
N GLN A 342 -26.77 6.73 3.18
CA GLN A 342 -27.96 7.52 2.89
C GLN A 342 -29.26 6.73 3.18
N MET A 343 -29.27 5.42 2.95
CA MET A 343 -30.48 4.59 3.04
C MET A 343 -30.51 3.62 4.23
N TYR A 344 -29.36 3.29 4.83
CA TYR A 344 -29.24 2.23 5.82
C TYR A 344 -28.23 2.54 6.91
N SER A 345 -28.40 1.87 8.05
CA SER A 345 -27.45 1.82 9.16
C SER A 345 -27.08 0.37 9.47
N PHE A 346 -25.80 0.13 9.77
CA PHE A 346 -25.27 -1.16 10.19
C PHE A 346 -24.60 -1.03 11.57
N LEU A 347 -25.13 -1.75 12.55
CA LEU A 347 -24.63 -1.79 13.92
C LEU A 347 -23.54 -2.85 14.08
N LEU A 348 -22.31 -2.37 14.20
CA LEU A 348 -21.16 -3.16 14.62
C LEU A 348 -21.11 -3.21 16.15
N ASN A 349 -21.10 -4.42 16.71
CA ASN A 349 -20.95 -4.73 18.13
C ASN A 349 -20.30 -6.12 18.29
N ASP A 350 -20.06 -6.57 19.53
CA ASP A 350 -19.44 -7.87 19.81
C ASP A 350 -20.04 -9.04 19.00
N ASN A 351 -21.39 -9.12 18.92
CA ASN A 351 -22.04 -10.21 18.19
C ASN A 351 -21.83 -10.11 16.68
N SER A 352 -22.03 -8.94 16.08
CA SER A 352 -21.86 -8.79 14.63
C SER A 352 -20.40 -8.90 14.20
N TYR A 353 -19.44 -8.42 15.01
CA TYR A 353 -18.02 -8.64 14.74
C TYR A 353 -17.65 -10.12 14.78
N ARG A 354 -18.10 -10.90 15.77
CA ARG A 354 -17.80 -12.35 15.81
C ARG A 354 -18.32 -13.09 14.58
N LEU A 355 -19.51 -12.73 14.09
CA LEU A 355 -20.06 -13.29 12.86
C LEU A 355 -19.21 -12.89 11.64
N LEU A 356 -18.75 -11.64 11.57
CA LEU A 356 -17.86 -11.16 10.52
C LEU A 356 -16.50 -11.85 10.55
N GLU A 357 -15.93 -12.08 11.74
CA GLU A 357 -14.64 -12.77 11.91
C GLU A 357 -14.73 -14.22 11.42
N GLU A 358 -15.82 -14.91 11.73
CA GLU A 358 -16.03 -16.29 11.26
C GLU A 358 -16.23 -16.35 9.74
N LEU A 359 -17.02 -15.42 9.18
CA LEU A 359 -17.20 -15.32 7.75
C LEU A 359 -15.89 -14.96 7.02
N TRP A 360 -15.07 -14.08 7.61
CA TRP A 360 -13.75 -13.72 7.11
C TRP A 360 -12.80 -14.92 7.09
N ARG A 361 -12.80 -15.76 8.13
CA ARG A 361 -12.00 -17.00 8.17
C ARG A 361 -12.34 -17.95 7.02
N GLN A 362 -13.61 -18.02 6.62
CA GLN A 362 -14.05 -18.83 5.48
C GLN A 362 -13.52 -18.31 4.14
N CYS A 363 -13.15 -17.03 4.06
CA CYS A 363 -12.51 -16.44 2.88
C CYS A 363 -11.02 -16.80 2.76
N LEU A 364 -10.32 -17.08 3.87
CA LEU A 364 -8.86 -17.19 3.89
C LEU A 364 -8.26 -18.27 2.96
N PRO A 365 -8.85 -19.48 2.84
CA PRO A 365 -8.33 -20.48 1.90
C PRO A 365 -8.40 -20.01 0.44
N TYR A 366 -9.45 -19.27 0.08
CA TYR A 366 -9.60 -18.70 -1.26
C TYR A 366 -8.65 -17.53 -1.48
N VAL A 367 -8.36 -16.72 -0.44
CA VAL A 367 -7.31 -15.70 -0.49
C VAL A 367 -5.97 -16.34 -0.82
N GLN A 368 -5.57 -17.39 -0.10
CA GLN A 368 -4.31 -18.07 -0.35
C GLN A 368 -4.24 -18.66 -1.77
N GLN A 369 -5.34 -19.25 -2.25
CA GLN A 369 -5.41 -19.80 -3.61
C GLN A 369 -5.22 -18.72 -4.68
N GLU A 370 -5.96 -17.63 -4.60
CA GLU A 370 -5.90 -16.54 -5.59
C GLU A 370 -4.53 -15.84 -5.56
N VAL A 371 -3.99 -15.59 -4.36
CA VAL A 371 -2.65 -14.98 -4.20
C VAL A 371 -1.56 -15.92 -4.70
N SER A 372 -1.63 -17.22 -4.43
CA SER A 372 -0.68 -18.20 -4.96
C SER A 372 -0.65 -18.20 -6.49
N SER A 373 -1.83 -18.18 -7.11
CA SER A 373 -1.95 -18.09 -8.57
C SER A 373 -1.40 -16.78 -9.14
N LEU A 374 -1.57 -15.67 -8.42
CA LEU A 374 -1.07 -14.35 -8.81
C LEU A 374 0.46 -14.28 -8.73
N ILE A 375 1.04 -14.67 -7.59
CA ILE A 375 2.48 -14.53 -7.33
C ILE A 375 3.28 -15.54 -8.17
N GLY A 376 2.75 -16.75 -8.34
CA GLY A 376 3.35 -17.81 -9.12
C GLY A 376 4.79 -18.12 -8.67
N PRO A 377 5.79 -18.15 -9.58
CA PRO A 377 7.16 -18.54 -9.25
C PRO A 377 7.93 -17.49 -8.43
N ASN A 378 7.35 -16.31 -8.18
CA ASN A 378 7.99 -15.25 -7.39
C ASN A 378 7.84 -15.44 -5.88
N VAL A 379 7.17 -16.52 -5.46
CA VAL A 379 6.94 -16.86 -4.06
C VAL A 379 8.27 -17.13 -3.35
N MET A 380 8.36 -16.72 -2.09
CA MET A 380 9.48 -17.06 -1.22
C MET A 380 9.51 -18.57 -0.96
N THR A 381 10.71 -19.15 -0.95
CA THR A 381 10.93 -20.60 -0.75
C THR A 381 11.80 -20.84 0.48
N THR A 382 11.89 -22.10 0.93
CA THR A 382 12.76 -22.49 2.05
C THR A 382 14.23 -22.19 1.77
N LEU A 383 14.67 -22.27 0.50
CA LEU A 383 16.01 -21.88 0.09
C LEU A 383 16.32 -20.42 0.47
N HIS A 384 15.36 -19.50 0.31
CA HIS A 384 15.57 -18.11 0.70
C HIS A 384 15.71 -17.93 2.22
N ILE A 385 15.11 -18.81 3.03
CA ILE A 385 15.26 -18.83 4.50
C ILE A 385 16.64 -19.35 4.88
N GLU A 386 17.07 -20.45 4.28
CA GLU A 386 18.41 -21.03 4.46
C GLU A 386 19.50 -20.03 4.08
N GLU A 387 19.36 -19.37 2.93
CA GLU A 387 20.25 -18.30 2.49
C GLU A 387 20.25 -17.12 3.49
N ALA A 388 19.09 -16.71 3.99
CA ALA A 388 18.99 -15.62 4.96
C ALA A 388 19.71 -15.94 6.28
N GLU A 389 19.66 -17.19 6.75
CA GLU A 389 20.37 -17.63 7.94
C GLU A 389 21.89 -17.60 7.74
N VAL A 390 22.39 -18.09 6.60
CA VAL A 390 23.81 -18.03 6.25
C VAL A 390 24.28 -16.57 6.18
N LEU A 391 23.54 -15.70 5.48
CA LEU A 391 23.87 -14.28 5.39
C LEU A 391 23.88 -13.58 6.75
N ALA A 392 22.92 -13.89 7.62
CA ALA A 392 22.87 -13.31 8.96
C ALA A 392 24.08 -13.75 9.79
N SER A 393 24.41 -15.04 9.77
CA SER A 393 25.43 -15.66 10.63
C SER A 393 26.87 -15.47 10.16
N GLU A 394 27.10 -15.44 8.85
CA GLU A 394 28.43 -15.37 8.24
C GLU A 394 28.79 -13.98 7.70
N ARG A 395 27.79 -13.11 7.43
CA ARG A 395 28.04 -11.77 6.89
C ARG A 395 27.67 -10.68 7.90
N ILE A 396 26.38 -10.51 8.20
CA ILE A 396 25.91 -9.37 9.01
C ILE A 396 26.47 -9.42 10.43
N ARG A 397 26.49 -10.61 11.05
CA ARG A 397 27.11 -10.82 12.37
C ARG A 397 28.53 -10.27 12.46
N TRP A 398 29.28 -10.31 11.36
CA TRP A 398 30.66 -9.86 11.26
C TRP A 398 30.81 -8.50 10.56
N LEU A 399 29.73 -7.71 10.50
CA LEU A 399 29.70 -6.38 9.88
C LEU A 399 30.04 -6.37 8.38
N VAL A 400 29.77 -7.48 7.68
CA VAL A 400 29.97 -7.60 6.24
C VAL A 400 28.61 -7.51 5.53
N PRO A 401 28.49 -6.74 4.43
CA PRO A 401 27.24 -6.67 3.68
C PRO A 401 26.81 -8.06 3.15
N PRO A 402 25.51 -8.41 3.25
CA PRO A 402 24.98 -9.71 2.86
C PRO A 402 24.70 -9.82 1.33
N ASN A 403 25.57 -9.28 0.48
CA ASN A 403 25.29 -9.18 -0.96
C ASN A 403 25.60 -10.46 -1.76
N GLU A 404 26.20 -11.47 -1.15
CA GLU A 404 26.66 -12.69 -1.83
C GLU A 404 26.72 -13.91 -0.88
N ILE A 405 26.61 -15.10 -1.45
CA ILE A 405 26.85 -16.40 -0.81
C ILE A 405 27.76 -17.20 -1.73
N ASN A 406 28.90 -17.69 -1.22
CA ASN A 406 29.87 -18.48 -2.00
C ASN A 406 30.28 -17.84 -3.35
N GLY A 407 30.39 -16.50 -3.38
CA GLY A 407 30.75 -15.73 -4.58
C GLY A 407 29.62 -15.56 -5.60
N GLN A 408 28.40 -16.04 -5.31
CA GLN A 408 27.19 -15.78 -6.09
C GLN A 408 26.36 -14.68 -5.43
N PHE A 409 25.66 -13.88 -6.23
CA PHE A 409 24.82 -12.80 -5.71
C PHE A 409 23.68 -13.37 -4.84
N ALA A 410 23.41 -12.71 -3.72
CA ALA A 410 22.32 -13.12 -2.83
C ALA A 410 20.96 -12.63 -3.35
N ASN A 411 19.93 -13.45 -3.17
CA ASN A 411 18.56 -13.08 -3.50
C ASN A 411 18.08 -11.92 -2.61
N ALA A 412 17.37 -10.96 -3.19
CA ALA A 412 16.78 -9.81 -2.47
C ALA A 412 15.90 -10.23 -1.27
N GLN A 413 15.09 -11.28 -1.42
CA GLN A 413 14.25 -11.82 -0.35
C GLN A 413 15.10 -12.35 0.82
N ALA A 414 16.18 -13.06 0.51
CA ALA A 414 17.13 -13.56 1.52
C ALA A 414 17.88 -12.41 2.21
N ILE A 415 18.32 -11.39 1.46
CA ILE A 415 18.95 -10.19 2.01
C ILE A 415 18.04 -9.50 3.05
N ILE A 416 16.78 -9.23 2.68
CA ILE A 416 15.83 -8.55 3.58
C ILE A 416 15.59 -9.37 4.86
N ASN A 417 15.40 -10.69 4.73
CA ASN A 417 15.19 -11.57 5.89
C ASN A 417 16.44 -11.72 6.76
N SER A 418 17.64 -11.74 6.17
CA SER A 418 18.90 -11.85 6.92
C SER A 418 19.11 -10.69 7.89
N GLY A 419 18.63 -9.50 7.53
CA GLY A 419 18.63 -8.34 8.42
C GLY A 419 17.87 -8.59 9.71
N TRP A 420 16.64 -9.10 9.60
CA TRP A 420 15.81 -9.47 10.74
C TRP A 420 16.44 -10.59 11.57
N PHE A 421 16.96 -11.63 10.91
CA PHE A 421 17.61 -12.73 11.60
C PHE A 421 18.84 -12.26 12.36
N ALA A 422 19.65 -11.37 11.79
CA ALA A 422 20.80 -10.80 12.48
C ALA A 422 20.39 -9.94 13.69
N LYS A 423 19.37 -9.10 13.53
CA LYS A 423 18.80 -8.27 14.62
C LYS A 423 18.23 -9.11 15.76
N LEU A 424 17.71 -10.30 15.48
CA LEU A 424 17.09 -11.15 16.50
C LEU A 424 18.06 -12.18 17.11
N LEU A 425 19.07 -12.65 16.37
CA LEU A 425 19.94 -13.75 16.78
C LEU A 425 21.33 -13.30 17.27
N TYR A 426 21.86 -12.18 16.75
CA TYR A 426 23.28 -11.83 16.92
C TYR A 426 23.51 -10.43 17.50
N THR A 427 22.51 -9.85 18.16
CA THR A 427 22.57 -8.50 18.75
C THR A 427 23.79 -8.29 19.63
N ASN A 428 24.04 -9.21 20.57
CA ASN A 428 25.14 -9.08 21.51
C ASN A 428 26.51 -9.13 20.81
N GLU A 429 26.68 -10.03 19.85
CA GLU A 429 27.91 -10.13 19.07
C GLU A 429 28.16 -8.88 18.24
N ILE A 430 27.16 -8.39 17.50
CA ILE A 430 27.30 -7.19 16.67
C ILE A 430 27.65 -5.97 17.53
N LEU A 431 26.96 -5.77 18.66
CA LEU A 431 27.23 -4.66 19.59
C LEU A 431 28.60 -4.76 20.26
N SER A 432 29.11 -5.98 20.48
CA SER A 432 30.46 -6.19 21.03
C SER A 432 31.55 -5.74 20.05
N LEU A 433 31.37 -5.96 18.75
CA LEU A 433 32.34 -5.57 17.72
C LEU A 433 32.51 -4.06 17.58
N VAL A 434 31.47 -3.30 17.92
CA VAL A 434 31.51 -1.83 17.90
C VAL A 434 31.88 -1.21 19.25
N ASN A 435 32.23 -2.01 20.25
CA ASN A 435 32.55 -1.60 21.64
C ASN A 435 31.42 -0.84 22.35
N ARG A 436 30.15 -1.21 22.13
CA ARG A 436 28.98 -0.48 22.67
C ARG A 436 28.02 -1.31 23.51
N THR A 437 28.47 -2.45 24.02
CA THR A 437 27.68 -3.26 24.96
C THR A 437 27.32 -2.43 26.19
N GLN A 438 26.01 -2.28 26.48
CA GLN A 438 25.41 -1.71 27.71
C GLN A 438 24.92 -0.24 27.71
N GLN A 439 24.80 0.45 26.57
CA GLN A 439 24.13 1.78 26.54
C GLN A 439 22.67 1.71 26.03
N PRO A 440 21.73 2.52 26.55
CA PRO A 440 20.34 2.57 26.06
C PRO A 440 20.22 2.91 24.56
N GLU A 441 21.21 3.61 24.00
CA GLU A 441 21.28 4.00 22.59
C GLU A 441 21.70 2.84 21.66
N SER A 442 22.13 1.70 22.21
CA SER A 442 22.68 0.57 21.46
C SER A 442 21.67 -0.09 20.50
N GLU A 443 20.36 -0.04 20.76
CA GLU A 443 19.34 -0.62 19.88
C GLU A 443 19.14 0.19 18.58
N TYR A 444 19.15 1.52 18.69
CA TYR A 444 19.09 2.41 17.52
C TYR A 444 20.33 2.23 16.65
N GLU A 445 21.49 2.12 17.28
CA GLU A 445 22.77 1.95 16.58
C GLU A 445 22.88 0.59 15.90
N LEU A 446 22.41 -0.48 16.55
CA LEU A 446 22.30 -1.80 15.92
C LEU A 446 21.43 -1.72 14.65
N THR A 447 20.28 -1.06 14.76
CA THR A 447 19.34 -0.89 13.65
C THR A 447 20.00 -0.11 12.50
N ASP A 448 20.73 0.97 12.79
CA ASP A 448 21.44 1.77 11.80
C ASP A 448 22.58 1.00 11.12
N ILE A 449 23.36 0.23 11.89
CA ILE A 449 24.43 -0.62 11.37
C ILE A 449 23.86 -1.64 10.38
N ILE A 450 22.86 -2.40 10.80
CA ILE A 450 22.26 -3.43 9.93
C ILE A 450 21.59 -2.78 8.73
N ASN A 451 20.84 -1.68 8.90
CA ASN A 451 20.25 -0.93 7.79
C ASN A 451 21.31 -0.48 6.77
N GLY A 452 22.45 0.02 7.22
CA GLY A 452 23.55 0.41 6.33
C GLY A 452 24.08 -0.75 5.50
N LEU A 453 24.29 -1.92 6.13
CA LEU A 453 24.73 -3.15 5.44
C LEU A 453 23.69 -3.64 4.43
N LEU A 454 22.41 -3.63 4.80
CA LEU A 454 21.31 -4.03 3.92
C LEU A 454 21.17 -3.08 2.72
N LYS A 455 21.23 -1.76 2.91
CA LYS A 455 21.16 -0.77 1.82
C LYS A 455 22.25 -1.03 0.79
N TYR A 456 23.48 -1.20 1.27
CA TYR A 456 24.60 -1.52 0.40
C TYR A 456 24.35 -2.82 -0.37
N ALA A 457 23.91 -3.88 0.31
CA ALA A 457 23.70 -5.18 -0.33
C ALA A 457 22.57 -5.16 -1.36
N ILE A 458 21.46 -4.49 -1.05
CA ILE A 458 20.32 -4.30 -1.95
C ILE A 458 20.72 -3.48 -3.18
N HIS A 459 21.53 -2.45 -2.99
CA HIS A 459 22.03 -1.65 -4.11
C HIS A 459 23.01 -2.43 -5.00
N ALA A 460 23.89 -3.22 -4.39
CA ALA A 460 24.94 -3.96 -5.09
C ALA A 460 24.45 -5.24 -5.80
N SER A 461 23.48 -5.96 -5.22
CA SER A 461 23.01 -7.27 -5.75
C SER A 461 22.51 -7.20 -7.21
N PRO A 462 21.67 -6.23 -7.63
CA PRO A 462 21.24 -6.10 -9.02
C PRO A 462 22.38 -5.70 -9.98
N ILE A 463 23.42 -5.05 -9.47
CA ILE A 463 24.61 -4.74 -10.27
C ILE A 463 25.35 -6.03 -10.53
N HIS A 464 25.63 -6.83 -9.50
CA HIS A 464 26.33 -8.11 -9.65
C HIS A 464 25.57 -9.14 -10.48
N GLU A 465 24.24 -9.18 -10.44
CA GLU A 465 23.42 -10.09 -11.28
C GLU A 465 23.60 -9.83 -12.79
N ARG A 466 24.03 -8.63 -13.19
CA ARG A 466 24.26 -8.27 -14.60
C ARG A 466 25.64 -8.67 -15.13
N TRP A 467 26.56 -9.08 -14.25
CA TRP A 467 27.92 -9.50 -14.57
C TRP A 467 28.04 -11.01 -14.40
#